data_AF-A0A821Q1Q9-F1
#
_entry.id   AF-A0A821Q1Q9-F1
#
_cell.length_a   1.000
_cell.length_b   1.000
_cell.length_c   1.000
_cell.angle_alpha   90.00
_cell.angle_beta   90.00
_cell.angle_gamma   90.00
#
_symmetry.space_group_name_H-M   'P 1'
#
loop_
_entity.id
_entity.type
_entity.pdbx_description
1 polymer ?
#
loop_
_entity_poly.entity_id
_entity_poly.type
_entity_poly.pdbx_seq_one_letter_code
_entity_poly.pdbx_strand_id
1 'polypeptide(L)'
;MGQSADRLAAAFNVTRREQDEYAIRSHLLAQQATDKGYLDDIIPMHIPGAPDAISRDNGIRVSTMEQMNKLKPAFIKPHGTVTAASSSFLTDGASASL
;
A
#
# COMPACT_ATOMS: atom_id res chain seq x y z
N MET A 1 10.78 -2.73 11.54
CA MET A 1 9.44 -2.27 11.15
C MET A 1 8.44 -3.42 11.05
N GLY A 2 8.42 -4.22 9.99
CA GLY A 2 7.36 -5.23 9.77
C GLY A 2 7.19 -6.31 10.85
N GLN A 3 8.28 -6.80 11.46
CA GLN A 3 8.19 -7.73 12.60
C GLN A 3 7.48 -7.13 13.81
N SER A 4 7.65 -5.82 14.06
CA SER A 4 6.97 -5.14 15.16
C SER A 4 5.49 -4.93 14.86
N ALA A 5 5.13 -4.68 13.60
CA ALA A 5 3.72 -4.57 13.19
C ALA A 5 2.98 -5.90 13.43
N ASP A 6 3.61 -7.03 13.12
CA ASP A 6 3.04 -8.36 13.34
C ASP A 6 2.82 -8.65 14.84
N ARG A 7 3.80 -8.30 15.69
CA ARG A 7 3.64 -8.41 17.15
C ARG A 7 2.54 -7.50 17.70
N LEU A 8 2.42 -6.28 17.17
CA LEU A 8 1.39 -5.34 17.58
C LEU A 8 0.00 -5.83 17.16
N ALA A 9 -0.13 -6.33 15.94
CA ALA A 9 -1.37 -6.97 15.47
C ALA A 9 -1.79 -8.12 16.40
N ALA A 10 -0.84 -8.98 16.78
CA ALA A 10 -1.11 -10.05 17.74
C ALA A 10 -1.49 -9.51 19.14
N ALA A 11 -0.80 -8.49 19.65
CA ALA A 11 -1.07 -7.91 20.96
C ALA A 11 -2.46 -7.27 21.08
N PHE A 12 -2.99 -6.73 19.98
CA PHE A 12 -4.31 -6.11 19.92
C PHE A 12 -5.37 -7.00 19.24
N ASN A 13 -5.07 -8.28 19.00
CA ASN A 13 -5.96 -9.25 18.35
C ASN A 13 -6.48 -8.80 16.97
N VAL A 14 -5.67 -8.07 16.21
CA VAL A 14 -6.01 -7.67 14.83
C VAL A 14 -5.82 -8.87 13.92
N THR A 15 -6.91 -9.37 13.37
CA THR A 15 -6.93 -10.57 12.54
C THR A 15 -6.32 -10.31 11.16
N ARG A 16 -5.85 -11.39 10.51
CA ARG A 16 -5.38 -11.33 9.12
C ARG A 16 -6.43 -10.75 8.17
N ARG A 17 -7.69 -11.14 8.35
CA ARG A 17 -8.81 -10.69 7.51
C ARG A 17 -9.01 -9.18 7.61
N GLU A 18 -8.99 -8.63 8.81
CA GLU A 18 -9.14 -7.18 9.03
C GLU A 18 -8.00 -6.38 8.38
N GLN A 19 -6.77 -6.89 8.44
CA GLN A 19 -5.61 -6.27 7.78
C GLN A 19 -5.76 -6.26 6.25
N ASP A 20 -6.14 -7.40 5.66
CA ASP A 20 -6.32 -7.52 4.21
C ASP A 20 -7.52 -6.67 3.72
N GLU A 21 -8.62 -6.62 4.48
CA GLU A 21 -9.77 -5.76 4.17
C GLU A 21 -9.41 -4.27 4.20
N TYR A 22 -8.62 -3.86 5.21
CA TYR A 22 -8.14 -2.49 5.29
C TYR A 22 -7.20 -2.14 4.12
N ALA A 23 -6.30 -3.03 3.75
CA ALA A 23 -5.39 -2.84 2.63
C ALA A 23 -6.14 -2.69 1.30
N ILE A 24 -7.12 -3.55 1.03
CA ILE A 24 -7.98 -3.45 -0.18
C ILE A 24 -8.75 -2.12 -0.16
N ARG A 25 -9.35 -1.75 0.98
CA ARG A 25 -10.06 -0.47 1.11
C ARG A 25 -9.14 0.70 0.79
N SER A 26 -7.91 0.70 1.30
CA SER A 26 -6.93 1.76 1.03
C SER A 26 -6.64 1.91 -0.46
N HIS A 27 -6.35 0.81 -1.15
CA HIS A 27 -6.08 0.84 -2.60
C HIS A 27 -7.32 1.25 -3.43
N LEU A 28 -8.51 0.81 -3.03
CA LEU A 28 -9.76 1.18 -3.69
C LEU A 28 -10.03 2.69 -3.56
N LEU A 29 -9.87 3.23 -2.35
CA LEU A 29 -10.07 4.66 -2.12
C LEU A 29 -9.02 5.50 -2.84
N ALA A 30 -7.76 5.07 -2.85
CA ALA A 30 -6.70 5.74 -3.62
C ALA A 30 -7.02 5.77 -5.12
N GLN A 31 -7.43 4.64 -5.70
CA GLN A 31 -7.86 4.59 -7.11
C GLN A 31 -9.02 5.55 -7.39
N GLN A 32 -10.05 5.53 -6.54
CA GLN A 32 -11.20 6.43 -6.71
C GLN A 32 -10.82 7.91 -6.59
N ALA A 33 -9.91 8.26 -5.69
CA ALA A 33 -9.43 9.63 -5.54
C ALA A 33 -8.64 10.08 -6.78
N THR A 34 -7.76 9.22 -7.31
CA THR A 34 -7.02 9.49 -8.55
C THR A 34 -7.97 9.65 -9.73
N ASP A 35 -8.95 8.76 -9.90
CA ASP A 35 -9.87 8.80 -11.04
C ASP A 35 -10.82 10.02 -10.97
N LYS A 36 -11.16 10.48 -9.76
CA LYS A 36 -11.96 11.70 -9.54
C LYS A 36 -11.13 12.99 -9.60
N GLY A 37 -9.80 12.90 -9.70
CA GLY A 37 -8.92 14.06 -9.72
C GLY A 37 -8.84 14.79 -8.37
N TYR A 38 -9.03 14.08 -7.25
CA TYR A 38 -8.93 14.67 -5.91
C TYR A 38 -7.49 14.83 -5.41
N LEU A 39 -6.51 14.25 -6.10
CA LEU A 39 -5.09 14.35 -5.77
C LEU A 39 -4.48 15.53 -6.56
N ASP A 40 -4.80 16.75 -6.11
CA ASP A 40 -4.29 18.01 -6.68
C ASP A 40 -2.88 18.38 -6.19
N ASP A 41 -2.37 17.64 -5.22
CA ASP A 41 -1.04 17.71 -4.64
C ASP A 41 0.05 17.01 -5.47
N ILE A 42 -0.34 16.23 -6.49
CA ILE A 42 0.61 15.55 -7.40
C ILE A 42 1.08 16.52 -8.49
N ILE A 43 2.35 16.90 -8.42
CA ILE A 43 3.01 17.69 -9.46
C ILE A 43 3.74 16.76 -10.45
N PRO A 44 3.44 16.82 -11.76
CA PRO A 44 4.12 15.98 -12.75
C PRO A 44 5.64 16.18 -12.75
N MET A 45 6.38 15.08 -12.61
CA MET A 45 7.84 15.09 -12.55
C MET A 45 8.45 14.49 -13.82
N HIS A 46 9.43 15.18 -14.40
CA HIS A 46 10.18 14.70 -15.56
C HIS A 46 11.49 14.08 -15.11
N ILE A 47 11.71 12.81 -15.47
CA ILE A 47 12.97 12.13 -15.19
C ILE A 47 13.88 12.26 -16.42
N PRO A 48 15.15 12.64 -16.26
CA PRO A 48 16.11 12.63 -17.36
C PRO A 48 16.14 11.28 -18.09
N GLY A 49 15.86 11.28 -19.39
CA GLY A 49 15.83 10.08 -20.23
C GLY A 49 14.48 9.35 -20.29
N ALA A 50 13.48 9.75 -19.50
CA ALA A 50 12.10 9.28 -19.68
C ALA A 50 11.40 10.11 -20.77
N PRO A 51 10.61 9.46 -21.66
CA PRO A 51 9.89 10.18 -22.72
C PRO A 51 8.72 11.01 -22.18
N ASP A 52 8.07 10.54 -21.11
CA ASP A 52 6.87 11.13 -20.53
C ASP A 52 7.08 11.52 -19.07
N ALA A 53 6.35 12.55 -18.63
CA ALA A 53 6.30 12.93 -17.23
C ALA A 53 5.56 11.88 -16.39
N ILE A 54 6.07 11.61 -15.19
CA ILE A 54 5.34 10.83 -14.20
C ILE A 54 4.33 11.75 -13.52
N SER A 55 3.05 11.44 -13.69
CA SER A 55 1.93 12.22 -13.16
C SER A 55 0.94 11.39 -12.33
N ARG A 56 1.28 10.12 -12.06
CA ARG A 56 0.44 9.19 -11.31
C ARG A 56 1.28 8.30 -10.41
N ASP A 57 0.72 7.94 -9.26
CA ASP A 57 1.31 6.95 -8.36
C ASP A 57 1.29 5.54 -8.97
N ASN A 58 2.37 4.79 -8.74
CA ASN A 58 2.51 3.40 -9.17
C ASN A 58 2.05 2.37 -8.11
N GLY A 59 1.72 2.84 -6.90
CA GLY A 59 1.36 1.98 -5.77
C GLY A 59 -0.09 1.50 -5.77
N ILE A 60 -0.96 2.13 -6.56
CA ILE A 60 -2.39 1.83 -6.55
C ILE A 60 -2.65 0.49 -7.23
N ARG A 61 -2.96 -0.54 -6.44
CA ARG A 61 -3.27 -1.88 -6.92
C ARG A 61 -4.44 -2.49 -6.18
N VAL A 62 -5.63 -2.35 -6.75
CA VAL A 62 -6.83 -3.00 -6.22
C VAL A 62 -6.73 -4.51 -6.45
N SER A 63 -6.84 -5.26 -5.36
CA SER A 63 -6.77 -6.74 -5.37
C SER A 63 -8.02 -7.32 -4.70
N THR A 64 -8.25 -8.61 -4.88
CA THR A 64 -9.37 -9.33 -4.26
C THR A 64 -8.96 -10.05 -2.97
N MET A 65 -9.90 -10.27 -2.04
CA MET A 65 -9.63 -11.06 -0.82
C MET A 65 -9.08 -12.45 -1.12
N GLU A 66 -9.55 -13.09 -2.20
CA GLU A 66 -9.03 -14.40 -2.64
C GLU A 66 -7.55 -14.36 -3.04
N GLN A 67 -7.11 -13.28 -3.69
CA GLN A 67 -5.70 -13.09 -4.04
C GLN A 67 -4.85 -12.78 -2.82
N MET A 68 -5.36 -11.95 -1.90
CA MET A 68 -4.67 -11.60 -0.65
C MET A 68 -4.45 -12.84 0.22
N ASN A 69 -5.48 -13.69 0.38
CA ASN A 69 -5.43 -14.90 1.19
C ASN A 69 -4.36 -15.92 0.73
N LYS A 70 -3.96 -15.88 -0.56
CA LYS A 70 -2.89 -16.75 -1.09
C LYS A 70 -1.49 -16.32 -0.64
N LEU A 71 -1.33 -15.10 -0.13
CA LEU A 71 -0.03 -14.57 0.27
C LEU A 71 0.41 -15.09 1.64
N LYS A 72 1.66 -15.54 1.67
CA LYS A 72 2.33 -15.99 2.89
C LYS A 72 2.72 -14.78 3.77
N PRO A 73 2.81 -14.96 5.09
CA PRO A 73 3.35 -13.94 5.99
C PRO A 73 4.75 -13.49 5.58
N ALA A 74 4.97 -12.18 5.55
CA ALA A 74 6.22 -11.59 5.06
C ALA A 74 7.30 -11.58 6.15
N PHE A 75 6.92 -11.30 7.40
CA PHE A 75 7.86 -11.00 8.48
C PHE A 75 8.01 -12.13 9.51
N ILE A 76 6.92 -12.53 10.18
CA ILE A 76 6.93 -13.66 11.12
C ILE A 76 6.38 -14.89 10.39
N LYS A 77 7.21 -15.92 10.21
CA LYS A 77 6.82 -17.16 9.51
C LYS A 77 6.81 -18.33 10.50
N PRO A 78 5.83 -19.25 10.42
CA PRO A 78 4.67 -19.28 9.52
C PRO A 78 3.41 -18.61 10.09
N HIS A 79 3.43 -18.14 11.35
CA HIS A 79 2.23 -17.73 12.09
C HIS A 79 1.93 -16.22 12.05
N GLY A 80 2.74 -15.44 11.35
CA GLY A 80 2.52 -14.00 11.23
C GLY A 80 1.23 -13.68 10.47
N THR A 81 0.69 -12.52 10.74
CA THR A 81 -0.51 -12.01 10.07
C THR A 81 -0.19 -10.98 9.00
N VAL A 82 0.96 -10.32 9.08
CA VAL A 82 1.33 -9.24 8.15
C VAL A 82 1.93 -9.82 6.86
N THR A 83 1.41 -9.38 5.71
CA THR A 83 1.90 -9.79 4.39
C THR A 83 2.44 -8.63 3.57
N ALA A 84 3.04 -8.94 2.42
CA ALA A 84 3.50 -7.94 1.47
C ALA A 84 2.37 -7.05 0.95
N ALA A 85 1.14 -7.56 0.87
CA ALA A 85 0.02 -6.77 0.36
C ALA A 85 -0.71 -5.97 1.45
N SER A 86 -0.55 -6.33 2.72
CA SER A 86 -1.06 -5.55 3.85
C SER A 86 -0.04 -4.57 4.42
N SER A 87 1.09 -4.37 3.73
CA SER A 87 2.20 -3.50 4.15
C SER A 87 2.47 -2.42 3.12
N SER A 88 3.03 -1.30 3.57
CA SER A 88 3.64 -0.32 2.67
C SER A 88 4.84 -0.94 1.94
N PHE A 89 5.03 -0.56 0.68
CA PHE A 89 6.17 -0.96 -0.13
C PHE A 89 7.24 0.15 -0.13
N LEU A 90 8.41 -0.14 -0.70
CA LEU A 90 9.48 0.85 -0.83
C LEU A 90 9.10 1.87 -1.92
N THR A 91 9.11 3.15 -1.58
CA THR A 91 8.68 4.25 -2.45
C THR A 91 9.75 5.32 -2.54
N ASP A 92 9.93 5.88 -3.73
CA ASP A 92 10.73 7.08 -3.96
C ASP A 92 9.79 8.26 -4.22
N GLY A 93 9.91 9.33 -3.44
CA GLY A 93 9.05 10.51 -3.54
C GLY A 93 9.54 11.66 -2.66
N ALA A 94 9.00 12.86 -2.91
CA ALA A 94 9.30 14.07 -2.15
C ALA A 94 8.02 14.91 -1.98
N SER A 95 7.98 15.71 -0.92
CA SER A 95 6.91 16.69 -0.67
C SER A 95 7.52 18.01 -0.19
N ALA A 96 6.81 19.11 -0.40
CA ALA A 96 7.21 20.45 0.04
C ALA A 96 5.98 21.24 0.52
N SER A 97 6.18 22.11 1.49
CA SER A 97 5.18 23.09 1.95
C SER A 97 5.82 24.47 2.06
N LEU A 98 4.99 25.53 2.01
CA LEU A 98 5.42 26.91 2.26
C LEU A 98 5.50 27.21 3.76
#